data_AF-A0A8B9E1H5-F1
#
_entry.id   AF-A0A8B9E1H5-F1
#
_cell.length_a   1.000
_cell.length_b   1.000
_cell.length_c   1.000
_cell.angle_alpha   90.00
_cell.angle_beta   90.00
_cell.angle_gamma   90.00
#
_symmetry.space_group_name_H-M   'P 1'
#
loop_
_entity.id
_entity.type
_entity.pdbx_description
1 polymer ?
#
loop_
_entity_poly.entity_id
_entity_poly.type
_entity_poly.pdbx_seq_one_letter_code
_entity_poly.pdbx_strand_id
1 'polypeptide(L)'
;DEAIIRTTSAERLFKCNSSLKGCILFESGRLHTYPSHLGQGFAFQRKQKIERKYRKLLKKERKIHSPQDNQFVDAYPEHLKHLYLAEEERLKKQYKTRDDSVLSEEKLNKAVESVMTEEKFKKKTSNQKAKEEYEKIKAERAKKKEEAEKRRQQREEAQRLYKQKKMEVYKILSKKTKKGQPNLNLQMEFLLQKIQQNT
;
A
#
# COMPACT_ATOMS: atom_id res chain seq x y z
N ASP A 1 4.81 31.32 -57.22
CA ASP A 1 3.36 31.41 -57.46
C ASP A 1 2.64 31.77 -56.17
N GLU A 2 2.44 33.06 -55.93
CA GLU A 2 1.77 33.61 -54.75
C GLU A 2 0.27 33.76 -55.02
N ALA A 3 -0.58 33.14 -54.20
CA ALA A 3 -2.03 33.34 -54.29
C ALA A 3 -2.46 34.52 -53.41
N ILE A 4 -2.73 35.66 -54.04
CA ILE A 4 -3.33 36.85 -53.40
C ILE A 4 -4.86 36.71 -53.48
N ILE A 5 -5.51 36.36 -52.37
CA ILE A 5 -6.98 36.45 -52.28
C ILE A 5 -7.32 37.87 -51.79
N ARG A 6 -7.83 38.72 -52.68
CA ARG A 6 -8.36 40.05 -52.34
C ARG A 6 -9.84 39.91 -51.99
N THR A 7 -10.18 40.00 -50.70
CA THR A 7 -11.56 40.26 -50.24
C THR A 7 -11.69 41.75 -49.92
N THR A 8 -12.71 42.40 -50.48
CA THR A 8 -13.02 43.83 -50.27
C THR A 8 -13.52 44.08 -48.85
N SER A 9 -12.58 44.20 -47.89
CA SER A 9 -12.63 44.98 -46.64
C SER A 9 -11.51 44.50 -45.71
N ALA A 10 -10.50 45.36 -45.52
CA ALA A 10 -9.26 45.16 -44.73
C ALA A 10 -8.28 44.08 -45.27
N GLU A 11 -7.14 44.54 -45.79
CA GLU A 11 -6.01 43.68 -46.20
C GLU A 11 -5.39 42.97 -44.99
N ARG A 12 -5.84 41.74 -44.72
CA ARG A 12 -5.16 40.82 -43.79
C ARG A 12 -4.22 39.90 -44.57
N LEU A 13 -2.93 40.21 -44.56
CA LEU A 13 -1.88 39.35 -45.11
C LEU A 13 -1.57 38.21 -44.14
N PHE A 14 -2.01 36.99 -44.47
CA PHE A 14 -1.69 35.78 -43.72
C PHE A 14 -0.44 35.11 -44.32
N LYS A 15 0.73 35.26 -43.68
CA LYS A 15 1.95 34.53 -44.06
C LYS A 15 2.17 33.37 -43.11
N CYS A 16 1.96 32.14 -43.59
CA CYS A 16 2.27 30.93 -42.84
C CYS A 16 3.69 30.46 -43.20
N ASN A 17 4.65 30.61 -42.30
CA ASN A 17 6.02 30.13 -42.49
C ASN A 17 6.19 28.80 -41.74
N SER A 18 6.44 27.71 -42.47
CA SER A 18 6.44 26.33 -41.97
C SER A 18 7.57 26.00 -40.98
N SER A 19 8.51 26.92 -40.76
CA SER A 19 9.65 26.70 -39.85
C SER A 19 9.46 27.22 -38.42
N LEU A 20 8.44 28.02 -38.13
CA LEU A 20 8.18 28.54 -36.79
C LEU A 20 6.90 27.92 -36.24
N LYS A 21 6.99 27.27 -35.06
CA LYS A 21 5.85 26.67 -34.36
C LYS A 21 4.92 27.76 -33.79
N GLY A 22 4.26 28.52 -34.67
CA GLY A 22 3.28 29.54 -34.29
C GLY A 22 2.77 30.34 -35.48
N CYS A 23 1.51 30.78 -35.40
CA CYS A 23 0.93 31.72 -36.36
C CYS A 23 1.30 33.15 -35.94
N ILE A 24 1.89 33.90 -36.86
CA ILE A 24 2.18 35.33 -36.66
C ILE A 24 1.05 36.12 -37.31
N LEU A 25 0.28 36.85 -36.50
CA LEU A 25 -0.71 37.81 -36.98
C LEU A 25 -0.09 39.21 -36.91
N PHE A 26 -0.09 39.90 -38.05
CA PHE A 26 0.39 41.28 -38.16
C PHE A 26 -0.83 42.20 -38.27
N GLU A 27 -1.24 42.79 -37.15
CA GLU A 27 -2.19 43.91 -37.13
C GLU A 27 -1.45 45.14 -36.59
N SER A 28 -1.51 46.23 -37.34
CA SER A 28 -1.07 47.56 -36.89
C SER A 28 0.38 47.63 -36.37
N GLY A 29 1.32 46.95 -37.04
CA GLY A 29 2.76 47.10 -36.78
C GLY A 29 3.29 46.39 -35.52
N ARG A 30 2.51 45.52 -34.87
CA ARG A 30 2.96 44.79 -33.68
C ARG A 30 2.83 43.27 -33.88
N LEU A 31 3.95 42.56 -33.73
CA LEU A 31 3.99 41.09 -33.78
C LEU A 31 3.31 40.51 -32.54
N HIS A 32 2.13 39.92 -32.70
CA HIS A 32 1.51 39.10 -31.66
C HIS A 32 1.80 37.61 -31.93
N THR A 33 2.51 36.97 -31.01
CA THR A 33 2.65 35.52 -30.97
C THR A 33 1.53 34.94 -30.12
N TYR A 34 0.60 34.21 -30.74
CA TYR A 34 -0.43 33.47 -30.02
C TYR A 34 0.08 32.05 -29.77
N PRO A 35 0.30 31.63 -28.50
CA PRO A 35 0.66 30.26 -28.23
C PRO A 35 -0.52 29.35 -28.64
N SER A 36 -0.24 28.31 -29.43
CA SER A 36 -1.25 27.35 -29.89
C SER A 36 -1.63 26.37 -28.76
N HIS A 37 -2.35 26.84 -27.74
CA HIS A 37 -2.83 25.96 -26.66
C HIS A 37 -4.20 25.31 -26.96
N LEU A 38 -4.83 25.66 -28.08
CA LEU A 38 -6.04 25.00 -28.58
C LEU A 38 -5.67 23.67 -29.28
N GLY A 39 -5.26 22.65 -28.52
CA GLY A 39 -4.80 21.41 -29.17
C GLY A 39 -4.59 20.17 -28.31
N GLN A 40 -5.02 20.14 -27.06
CA GLN A 40 -4.91 18.92 -26.25
C GLN A 40 -6.23 18.16 -26.25
N GLY A 41 -6.51 17.47 -27.36
CA GLY A 41 -7.69 16.62 -27.51
C GLY A 41 -7.73 15.42 -26.54
N PHE A 42 -8.77 14.59 -26.64
CA PHE A 42 -9.01 13.45 -25.74
C PHE A 42 -7.81 12.49 -25.58
N ALA A 43 -6.99 12.32 -26.62
CA ALA A 43 -5.79 11.50 -26.58
C ALA A 43 -4.74 12.04 -25.58
N PHE A 44 -4.57 13.36 -25.52
CA PHE A 44 -3.65 14.00 -24.58
C PHE A 44 -4.15 13.89 -23.14
N GLN A 45 -5.45 14.10 -22.91
CA GLN A 45 -6.06 13.92 -21.59
C GLN A 45 -5.95 12.47 -21.10
N ARG A 46 -6.15 11.48 -21.99
CA ARG A 46 -5.93 10.06 -21.68
C ARG A 46 -4.47 9.77 -21.33
N LYS A 47 -3.52 10.32 -22.10
CA LYS A 47 -2.08 10.19 -21.83
C LYS A 47 -1.73 10.76 -20.45
N GLN A 48 -2.19 11.96 -20.13
CA GLN A 48 -1.99 12.55 -18.80
C GLN A 48 -2.62 11.70 -17.69
N LYS A 49 -3.81 11.13 -17.91
CA LYS A 49 -4.48 10.28 -16.92
C LYS A 49 -3.69 8.99 -16.66
N ILE A 50 -3.16 8.36 -17.71
CA ILE A 50 -2.29 7.17 -17.60
C ILE A 50 -1.00 7.53 -16.86
N GLU A 51 -0.35 8.63 -17.24
CA GLU A 51 0.88 9.11 -16.62
C GLU A 51 0.70 9.41 -15.11
N ARG A 52 -0.40 10.07 -14.74
CA ARG A 52 -0.76 10.32 -13.33
C ARG A 52 -0.95 9.01 -12.56
N LYS A 53 -1.65 8.03 -13.16
CA LYS A 53 -1.83 6.70 -12.54
C LYS A 53 -0.49 5.99 -12.35
N TYR A 54 0.39 6.03 -13.35
CA TYR A 54 1.73 5.43 -13.28
C TYR A 54 2.60 6.09 -12.20
N ARG A 55 2.68 7.42 -12.17
CA ARG A 55 3.39 8.15 -11.10
C ARG A 55 2.84 7.85 -9.70
N LYS A 56 1.53 7.60 -9.58
CA LYS A 56 0.89 7.18 -8.32
C LYS A 56 1.36 5.79 -7.87
N LEU A 57 1.56 4.85 -8.80
CA LEU A 57 2.11 3.52 -8.49
C LEU A 57 3.57 3.63 -8.06
N LEU A 58 4.41 4.38 -8.79
CA LEU A 58 5.81 4.61 -8.41
C LEU A 58 5.96 5.26 -7.03
N LYS A 59 5.07 6.20 -6.67
CA LYS A 59 5.04 6.80 -5.32
C LYS A 59 4.69 5.79 -4.22
N LYS A 60 3.85 4.80 -4.51
CA LYS A 60 3.50 3.74 -3.55
C LYS A 60 4.67 2.77 -3.37
N GLU A 61 5.29 2.33 -4.46
CA GLU A 61 6.47 1.48 -4.41
C GLU A 61 7.62 2.14 -3.65
N ARG A 62 7.91 3.41 -3.93
CA ARG A 62 8.93 4.18 -3.18
C ARG A 62 8.62 4.33 -1.69
N LYS A 63 7.36 4.39 -1.28
CA LYS A 63 6.97 4.39 0.14
C LYS A 63 7.22 3.04 0.80
N ILE A 64 6.93 1.95 0.09
CA ILE A 64 7.15 0.58 0.57
C ILE A 64 8.66 0.27 0.65
N HIS A 65 9.45 0.80 -0.28
CA HIS A 65 10.91 0.66 -0.31
C HIS A 65 11.66 1.83 0.35
N SER A 66 10.98 2.67 1.15
CA SER A 66 11.66 3.68 1.96
C SER A 66 12.63 2.98 2.92
N PRO A 67 13.93 3.30 2.92
CA PRO A 67 14.89 2.71 3.86
C PRO A 67 14.58 2.98 5.33
N GLN A 68 13.65 3.90 5.63
CA GLN A 68 13.32 4.28 7.01
C GLN A 68 12.65 3.16 7.83
N ASP A 69 11.99 2.18 7.22
CA ASP A 69 11.27 1.14 7.98
C ASP A 69 12.12 -0.11 8.30
N ASN A 70 13.28 -0.29 7.66
CA ASN A 70 14.12 -1.50 7.83
C ASN A 70 15.52 -1.22 8.38
N GLN A 71 15.79 0.00 8.85
CA GLN A 71 16.98 0.32 9.63
C GLN A 71 16.56 0.64 11.06
N PHE A 72 16.14 -0.38 11.82
CA PHE A 72 16.41 -0.40 13.26
C PHE A 72 17.92 -0.68 13.42
N VAL A 73 18.73 0.28 12.98
CA VAL A 73 20.10 0.37 13.46
C VAL A 73 19.94 1.03 14.81
N ASP A 74 20.36 0.35 15.88
CA ASP A 74 20.39 0.84 17.27
C ASP A 74 21.40 2.00 17.45
N ALA A 75 21.47 2.89 16.46
CA ALA A 75 22.08 4.19 16.58
C ALA A 75 21.05 5.05 17.30
N TYR A 76 21.06 4.93 18.63
CA TYR A 76 20.28 5.78 19.52
C TYR A 76 20.44 7.24 19.08
N PRO A 77 19.34 7.98 18.84
CA PRO A 77 19.43 9.37 18.42
C PRO A 77 20.30 10.15 19.40
N GLU A 78 21.36 10.78 18.91
CA GLU A 78 22.43 11.40 19.73
C GLU A 78 21.88 12.32 20.84
N HIS A 79 20.77 13.01 20.56
CA HIS A 79 20.10 13.93 21.47
C HIS A 79 19.42 13.27 22.69
N LEU A 80 19.24 11.95 22.71
CA LEU A 80 18.61 11.21 23.82
C LEU A 80 19.64 10.56 24.75
N LYS A 81 20.93 10.57 24.38
CA LYS A 81 22.02 10.00 25.17
C LYS A 81 22.05 10.54 26.61
N HIS A 82 21.67 11.81 26.79
CA HIS A 82 21.64 12.48 28.09
C HIS A 82 20.62 11.87 29.06
N LEU A 83 19.47 11.43 28.57
CA LEU A 83 18.44 10.79 29.40
C LEU A 83 18.95 9.44 29.94
N TYR A 84 19.67 8.69 29.10
CA TYR A 84 20.22 7.39 29.48
C TYR A 84 21.36 7.53 30.50
N LEU A 85 22.29 8.47 30.27
CA LEU A 85 23.35 8.78 31.24
C LEU A 85 22.78 9.20 32.60
N ALA A 86 21.69 9.97 32.61
CA ALA A 86 21.00 10.36 33.85
C ALA A 86 20.31 9.17 34.55
N GLU A 87 19.74 8.23 33.78
CA GLU A 87 19.13 7.00 34.30
C GLU A 87 20.19 6.06 34.89
N GLU A 88 21.31 5.85 34.19
CA GLU A 88 22.45 5.06 34.66
C GLU A 88 23.03 5.61 35.97
N GLU A 89 23.21 6.94 36.08
CA GLU A 89 23.68 7.57 37.30
C GLU A 89 22.71 7.38 38.47
N ARG A 90 21.39 7.51 38.22
CA ARG A 90 20.37 7.24 39.25
C ARG A 90 20.38 5.78 39.69
N LEU A 91 20.48 4.84 38.77
CA LEU A 91 20.53 3.41 39.06
C LEU A 91 21.79 3.06 39.85
N LYS A 92 22.96 3.57 39.45
CA LYS A 92 24.21 3.34 40.18
C LYS A 92 24.18 3.91 41.59
N LYS A 93 23.51 5.05 41.81
CA LYS A 93 23.23 5.58 43.16
C LYS A 93 22.30 4.65 43.94
N GLN A 94 21.24 4.12 43.32
CA GLN A 94 20.34 3.17 43.96
C GLN A 94 21.02 1.85 44.33
N TYR A 95 21.82 1.24 43.45
CA TYR A 95 22.56 0.01 43.75
C TYR A 95 23.52 0.21 44.91
N LYS A 96 24.27 1.32 44.95
CA LYS A 96 25.12 1.68 46.09
C LYS A 96 24.33 1.77 47.40
N THR A 97 23.15 2.39 47.38
CA THR A 97 22.28 2.46 48.59
C THR A 97 21.64 1.12 48.96
N ARG A 98 21.52 0.18 48.01
CA ARG A 98 20.90 -1.13 48.20
C ARG A 98 21.91 -2.16 48.68
N ASP A 99 23.15 -2.13 48.21
CA ASP A 99 24.21 -3.01 48.73
C ASP A 99 24.47 -2.75 50.22
N ASP A 100 24.30 -1.50 50.67
CA ASP A 100 24.28 -1.13 52.09
C ASP A 100 23.02 -1.62 52.84
N SER A 101 21.86 -1.80 52.17
CA SER A 101 20.61 -2.28 52.78
C SER A 101 20.43 -3.80 52.74
N VAL A 102 20.99 -4.50 51.75
CA VAL A 102 20.89 -5.96 51.58
C VAL A 102 21.60 -6.69 52.72
N LEU A 103 22.67 -6.13 53.28
CA LEU A 103 23.31 -6.59 54.52
C LEU A 103 22.36 -6.56 55.75
N SER A 104 21.29 -5.76 55.72
CA SER A 104 20.29 -5.66 56.79
C SER A 104 19.04 -6.52 56.55
N GLU A 105 18.68 -6.76 55.27
CA GLU A 105 17.47 -7.50 54.88
C GLU A 105 17.65 -9.03 54.95
N GLU A 106 18.87 -9.55 54.80
CA GLU A 106 19.14 -10.99 54.91
C GLU A 106 18.88 -11.53 56.34
N LYS A 107 18.98 -10.67 57.36
CA LYS A 107 18.59 -11.02 58.75
C LYS A 107 17.07 -11.12 58.95
N LEU A 108 16.25 -10.52 58.09
CA LEU A 108 14.78 -10.49 58.24
C LEU A 108 14.06 -11.54 57.40
N ASN A 109 14.62 -11.96 56.27
CA ASN A 109 13.96 -12.88 55.34
C ASN A 109 13.93 -14.35 55.80
N LYS A 110 14.79 -14.75 56.74
CA LYS A 110 14.80 -16.12 57.31
C LYS A 110 13.57 -16.44 58.18
N ALA A 111 12.78 -15.42 58.56
CA ALA A 111 11.60 -15.57 59.41
C ALA A 111 10.27 -15.68 58.62
N VAL A 112 10.26 -15.46 57.31
CA VAL A 112 9.01 -15.25 56.53
C VAL A 112 8.61 -16.46 55.67
N GLU A 113 9.50 -17.43 55.45
CA GLU A 113 9.23 -18.58 54.56
C GLU A 113 8.28 -19.65 55.13
N SER A 114 7.85 -19.58 56.40
CA SER A 114 7.06 -20.66 57.03
C SER A 114 5.54 -20.48 57.05
N VAL A 115 4.96 -19.55 56.29
CA VAL A 115 3.50 -19.30 56.32
C VAL A 115 2.93 -19.18 54.91
N MET A 116 2.73 -20.32 54.24
CA MET A 116 1.92 -20.42 53.02
C MET A 116 0.90 -21.55 53.14
N THR A 117 -0.24 -21.26 53.75
CA THR A 117 -1.54 -21.86 53.39
C THR A 117 -2.64 -20.87 53.79
N GLU A 118 -3.66 -20.78 52.91
CA GLU A 118 -4.85 -19.91 52.97
C GLU A 118 -4.71 -18.53 52.27
N GLU A 119 -4.62 -18.58 50.93
CA GLU A 119 -4.82 -17.40 50.08
C GLU A 119 -6.29 -16.95 50.13
N LYS A 120 -6.60 -16.13 51.13
CA LYS A 120 -7.74 -15.21 51.08
C LYS A 120 -7.61 -14.40 49.80
N PHE A 121 -8.67 -14.36 48.98
CA PHE A 121 -8.77 -13.57 47.74
C PHE A 121 -8.40 -12.09 47.97
N LYS A 122 -7.10 -11.77 47.98
CA LYS A 122 -6.62 -10.39 48.00
C LYS A 122 -6.94 -9.82 46.63
N LYS A 123 -7.70 -8.71 46.62
CA LYS A 123 -8.06 -8.02 45.38
C LYS A 123 -6.76 -7.69 44.62
N LYS A 124 -6.64 -8.18 43.39
CA LYS A 124 -5.48 -7.90 42.52
C LYS A 124 -5.23 -6.39 42.44
N THR A 125 -3.96 -5.98 42.50
CA THR A 125 -3.61 -4.56 42.32
C THR A 125 -3.88 -4.12 40.88
N SER A 126 -4.15 -2.82 40.69
CA SER A 126 -4.44 -2.25 39.37
C SER A 126 -3.37 -2.62 38.33
N ASN A 127 -2.08 -2.57 38.71
CA ASN A 127 -0.97 -2.92 37.82
C ASN A 127 -1.00 -4.40 37.38
N GLN A 128 -1.37 -5.32 38.27
CA GLN A 128 -1.51 -6.75 37.94
C GLN A 128 -2.69 -6.97 36.97
N LYS A 129 -3.82 -6.28 37.18
CA LYS A 129 -4.97 -6.34 36.27
C LYS A 129 -4.61 -5.84 34.87
N ALA A 130 -3.87 -4.73 34.78
CA ALA A 130 -3.41 -4.18 33.51
C ALA A 130 -2.52 -5.16 32.71
N LYS A 131 -1.64 -5.90 33.39
CA LYS A 131 -0.81 -6.97 32.77
C LYS A 131 -1.67 -8.10 32.21
N GLU A 132 -2.66 -8.56 32.98
CA GLU A 132 -3.57 -9.62 32.54
C GLU A 132 -4.43 -9.20 31.35
N GLU A 133 -4.93 -7.96 31.34
CA GLU A 133 -5.69 -7.41 30.22
C GLU A 133 -4.83 -7.27 28.96
N TYR A 134 -3.58 -6.83 29.09
CA TYR A 134 -2.65 -6.75 27.98
C TYR A 134 -2.43 -8.11 27.30
N GLU A 135 -2.18 -9.17 28.08
CA GLU A 135 -2.00 -10.52 27.55
C GLU A 135 -3.29 -11.05 26.88
N LYS A 136 -4.47 -10.76 27.43
CA LYS A 136 -5.75 -11.10 26.79
C LYS A 136 -5.93 -10.41 25.46
N ILE A 137 -5.66 -9.10 25.38
CA ILE A 137 -5.76 -8.32 24.14
C ILE A 137 -4.74 -8.84 23.10
N LYS A 138 -3.54 -9.20 23.54
CA LYS A 138 -2.51 -9.80 22.68
C LYS A 138 -2.97 -11.14 22.09
N ALA A 139 -3.56 -12.01 22.92
CA ALA A 139 -4.10 -13.29 22.48
C ALA A 139 -5.30 -13.11 21.52
N GLU A 140 -6.19 -12.16 21.80
CA GLU A 140 -7.33 -11.86 20.91
C GLU A 140 -6.85 -11.36 19.54
N ARG A 141 -5.87 -10.45 19.51
CA ARG A 141 -5.26 -9.95 18.28
C ARG A 141 -4.60 -11.07 17.47
N ALA A 142 -3.91 -12.01 18.14
CA ALA A 142 -3.32 -13.17 17.48
C ALA A 142 -4.38 -14.06 16.83
N LYS A 143 -5.44 -14.41 17.57
CA LYS A 143 -6.57 -15.21 17.05
C LYS A 143 -7.25 -14.52 15.86
N LYS A 144 -7.49 -13.21 15.95
CA LYS A 144 -8.08 -12.40 14.87
C LYS A 144 -7.20 -12.36 13.62
N LYS A 145 -5.87 -12.32 13.80
CA LYS A 145 -4.90 -12.36 12.70
C LYS A 145 -4.93 -13.71 11.99
N GLU A 146 -4.90 -14.81 12.75
CA GLU A 146 -4.99 -16.17 12.19
C GLU A 146 -6.30 -16.40 11.43
N GLU A 147 -7.42 -15.95 11.98
CA GLU A 147 -8.72 -16.08 11.31
C GLU A 147 -8.78 -15.25 10.02
N ALA A 148 -8.24 -14.03 10.03
CA ALA A 148 -8.15 -13.20 8.83
C ALA A 148 -7.26 -13.82 7.75
N GLU A 149 -6.17 -14.48 8.15
CA GLU A 149 -5.27 -15.20 7.23
C GLU A 149 -5.97 -16.41 6.59
N LYS A 150 -6.69 -17.21 7.39
CA LYS A 150 -7.51 -18.32 6.85
C LYS A 150 -8.57 -17.82 5.87
N ARG A 151 -9.28 -16.73 6.21
CA ARG A 151 -10.25 -16.08 5.30
C ARG A 151 -9.59 -15.57 4.02
N ARG A 152 -8.36 -15.08 4.10
CA ARG A 152 -7.58 -14.64 2.94
C ARG A 152 -7.21 -15.84 2.06
N GLN A 153 -6.69 -16.91 2.63
CA GLN A 153 -6.33 -18.14 1.91
C GLN A 153 -7.54 -18.72 1.17
N GLN A 154 -8.68 -18.87 1.84
CA GLN A 154 -9.92 -19.33 1.22
C GLN A 154 -10.35 -18.48 0.02
N ARG A 155 -10.23 -17.14 0.12
CA ARG A 155 -10.54 -16.22 -1.00
C ARG A 155 -9.57 -16.40 -2.16
N GLU A 156 -8.28 -16.53 -1.87
CA GLU A 156 -7.25 -16.72 -2.89
C GLU A 156 -7.42 -18.08 -3.60
N GLU A 157 -7.69 -19.15 -2.86
CA GLU A 157 -7.99 -20.47 -3.39
C GLU A 157 -9.26 -20.48 -4.24
N ALA A 158 -10.35 -19.89 -3.75
CA ALA A 158 -11.59 -19.76 -4.53
C ALA A 158 -11.38 -18.99 -5.84
N GLN A 159 -10.58 -17.92 -5.81
CA GLN A 159 -10.22 -17.18 -7.02
C GLN A 159 -9.35 -18.00 -7.98
N ARG A 160 -8.40 -18.79 -7.46
CA ARG A 160 -7.55 -19.68 -8.28
C ARG A 160 -8.40 -20.74 -8.97
N LEU A 161 -9.27 -21.40 -8.22
CA LEU A 161 -10.20 -22.41 -8.76
C LEU A 161 -11.12 -21.82 -9.82
N TYR A 162 -11.70 -20.64 -9.57
CA TYR A 162 -12.52 -19.93 -10.56
C TYR A 162 -11.75 -19.64 -11.84
N LYS A 163 -10.51 -19.12 -11.72
CA LYS A 163 -9.66 -18.83 -12.88
C LYS A 163 -9.30 -20.08 -13.66
N GLN A 164 -8.95 -21.18 -12.98
CA GLN A 164 -8.64 -22.46 -13.62
C GLN A 164 -9.85 -22.99 -14.40
N LYS A 165 -11.01 -23.09 -13.76
CA LYS A 165 -12.26 -23.51 -14.43
C LYS A 165 -12.59 -22.62 -15.62
N LYS A 166 -12.45 -21.30 -15.47
CA LYS A 166 -12.67 -20.35 -16.57
C LYS A 166 -11.72 -20.61 -17.76
N MET A 167 -10.45 -20.87 -17.49
CA MET A 167 -9.44 -21.15 -18.52
C MET A 167 -9.71 -22.49 -19.22
N GLU A 168 -10.10 -23.53 -18.49
CA GLU A 168 -10.46 -24.84 -19.04
C GLU A 168 -11.67 -24.75 -19.96
N VAL A 169 -12.74 -24.08 -19.50
CA VAL A 169 -13.93 -23.83 -20.30
C VAL A 169 -13.59 -23.03 -21.57
N TYR A 170 -12.79 -21.97 -21.42
CA TYR A 170 -12.34 -21.19 -22.58
C TYR A 170 -11.55 -22.05 -23.57
N LYS A 171 -10.65 -22.92 -23.10
CA LYS A 171 -9.87 -23.83 -23.94
C LYS A 171 -10.77 -24.81 -24.72
N ILE A 172 -11.87 -25.27 -24.13
CA ILE A 172 -12.83 -26.15 -24.84
C ILE A 172 -13.59 -25.34 -25.90
N LEU A 173 -14.16 -24.19 -25.52
CA LEU A 173 -15.04 -23.40 -26.38
C LEU A 173 -14.29 -22.64 -27.50
N SER A 174 -13.02 -22.31 -27.30
CA SER A 174 -12.19 -21.58 -28.27
C SER A 174 -11.58 -22.46 -29.36
N LYS A 175 -11.68 -23.78 -29.26
CA LYS A 175 -11.14 -24.72 -30.26
C LYS A 175 -11.83 -24.53 -31.62
N LYS A 176 -11.01 -24.48 -32.66
CA LYS A 176 -11.43 -24.33 -34.05
C LYS A 176 -10.91 -25.47 -34.91
N THR A 177 -11.61 -25.77 -35.98
CA THR A 177 -11.18 -26.73 -37.00
C THR A 177 -10.03 -26.16 -37.82
N LYS A 178 -9.36 -26.99 -38.65
CA LYS A 178 -8.26 -26.54 -39.53
C LYS A 178 -8.68 -25.39 -40.47
N LYS A 179 -9.97 -25.28 -40.79
CA LYS A 179 -10.55 -24.21 -41.61
C LYS A 179 -10.99 -22.98 -40.79
N GLY A 180 -10.68 -22.93 -39.49
CA GLY A 180 -11.00 -21.81 -38.60
C GLY A 180 -12.44 -21.76 -38.08
N GLN A 181 -13.28 -22.74 -38.43
CA GLN A 181 -14.67 -22.82 -37.96
C GLN A 181 -14.71 -23.30 -36.51
N PRO A 182 -15.67 -22.86 -35.69
CA PRO A 182 -15.84 -23.37 -34.33
C PRO A 182 -16.16 -24.87 -34.33
N ASN A 183 -15.61 -25.62 -33.37
CA ASN A 183 -15.90 -27.04 -33.24
C ASN A 183 -17.19 -27.24 -32.41
N LEU A 184 -18.32 -27.46 -33.10
CA LEU A 184 -19.65 -27.58 -32.49
C LEU A 184 -19.79 -28.78 -31.56
N ASN A 185 -19.14 -29.91 -31.87
CA ASN A 185 -19.26 -31.13 -31.08
C ASN A 185 -18.75 -30.90 -29.64
N LEU A 186 -17.60 -30.25 -29.49
CA LEU A 186 -17.03 -29.92 -28.17
C LEU A 186 -17.90 -28.92 -27.39
N GLN A 187 -18.55 -27.98 -28.08
CA GLN A 187 -19.48 -27.04 -27.45
C GLN A 187 -20.75 -27.73 -26.98
N MET A 188 -21.24 -28.70 -27.76
CA MET A 188 -22.40 -29.52 -27.44
C MET A 188 -22.15 -30.43 -26.24
N GLU A 189 -21.01 -31.13 -26.20
CA GLU A 189 -20.60 -31.94 -25.05
C GLU A 189 -20.54 -31.12 -23.76
N PHE A 190 -19.92 -29.93 -23.82
CA PHE A 190 -19.86 -29.03 -22.66
C PHE A 190 -21.25 -28.57 -22.19
N LEU A 191 -22.18 -28.33 -23.12
CA LEU A 191 -23.54 -27.95 -22.80
C LEU A 191 -24.32 -29.10 -22.14
N LEU A 192 -24.20 -30.32 -22.68
CA LEU A 192 -24.83 -31.51 -22.11
C LEU A 192 -24.31 -31.76 -20.68
N GLN A 193 -23.01 -31.62 -20.47
CA GLN A 193 -22.41 -31.73 -19.13
C GLN A 193 -23.00 -30.72 -18.14
N LYS A 194 -23.24 -29.46 -18.57
CA LYS A 194 -23.88 -28.45 -17.73
C LYS A 194 -25.34 -28.79 -17.39
N ILE A 195 -26.09 -29.32 -18.34
CA ILE A 195 -27.48 -29.72 -18.11
C ILE A 195 -27.53 -30.86 -17.08
N GLN A 196 -26.67 -31.87 -17.23
CA GLN A 196 -26.56 -32.99 -16.28
C GLN A 196 -26.12 -32.54 -14.87
N GLN A 197 -25.28 -31.51 -14.75
CA GLN A 197 -24.85 -30.98 -13.45
C GLN A 197 -25.91 -30.11 -12.76
N ASN A 198 -26.87 -29.59 -13.52
CA ASN A 198 -27.95 -28.73 -13.03
C ASN A 198 -29.26 -29.52 -12.79
N THR A 199 -29.27 -30.81 -13.11
CA THR A 199 -30.36 -31.74 -12.82
C THR A 199 -30.06 -32.48 -11.52
#